data_AF-A0A226HWM8-F1
#
_entry.id   AF-A0A226HWM8-F1
#
_cell.length_a   1.000
_cell.length_b   1.000
_cell.length_c   1.000
_cell.angle_alpha   90.00
_cell.angle_beta   90.00
_cell.angle_gamma   90.00
#
_symmetry.space_group_name_H-M   'P 1'
#
loop_
_entity.id
_entity.type
_entity.pdbx_description
1 polymer ?
#
loop_
_entity_poly.entity_id
_entity_poly.type
_entity_poly.pdbx_seq_one_letter_code
_entity_poly.pdbx_strand_id
1 'polypeptide(L)'
;MRKLLYISLTTAAIFLGSCSDSDFENAYKDPSTVTATNVPKQFAGFMKINFEDVIPSYWNYFTVIRTTSLNYTQAHGIVNAAGRFVPGAAVTNRWDRYYKFITQYRELEKVMASLTPAEQAENRIYTVTSTIYLYDHTSKMIDNFGDIPFSEAGKISTTGGNYDAAAAKYDNQTELYIKMLDELKAFSTELNTITLSPKVVVEFKNQDLINKGSLVMWQNYCNSLRLKLLNRVSAVPAFAARANSEIAAIIAEAKIVDENSENIAFRVYTQDTDLDTSGFFDALESGNNNLAPKPMIDHMNTNSDPREPWLFEKGASATAYVGLDPLMISGAQDQLIADTKIAIYNRSVISRNKWLPGTLINAAEVNLLLAEYYSRSGNSGAAKTSFEKAIKQSVEYYVRLGDKADVLTWKPATEPTTAEIDAYIAKINFAGATTAAAQLQLIAFQKYIHYNIMQADETWAEQRRLKLPALSFMEDETSTIRKTPPTRWTYPNSERVYNTTNYNTVKDKDNLSTKIFWDVK
;
A
#
# COMPACT_ATOMS: atom_id res chain seq x y z
N MET A 1 26.78 62.69 -27.85
CA MET A 1 26.70 61.77 -29.00
C MET A 1 27.09 60.39 -28.47
N ARG A 2 26.35 59.28 -28.53
CA ARG A 2 25.09 58.85 -29.17
C ARG A 2 24.32 57.96 -28.17
N LYS A 3 23.00 57.90 -28.34
CA LYS A 3 22.01 57.05 -27.65
C LYS A 3 21.96 55.63 -28.25
N LEU A 4 21.33 54.71 -27.50
CA LEU A 4 20.36 53.62 -27.87
C LEU A 4 20.71 52.31 -27.14
N LEU A 5 19.99 51.90 -26.07
CA LEU A 5 18.69 51.17 -26.02
C LEU A 5 18.76 49.71 -26.50
N TYR A 6 18.59 48.76 -25.57
CA TYR A 6 17.68 47.61 -25.69
C TYR A 6 17.15 47.18 -24.30
N ILE A 7 15.84 46.97 -24.26
CA ILE A 7 14.96 46.54 -23.17
C ILE A 7 14.67 45.03 -23.34
N SER A 8 14.61 44.25 -22.24
CA SER A 8 13.59 43.20 -21.94
C SER A 8 14.04 42.35 -20.73
N LEU A 9 13.27 42.32 -19.62
CA LEU A 9 12.38 41.21 -19.16
C LEU A 9 13.12 39.84 -19.12
N THR A 10 13.17 39.03 -18.05
CA THR A 10 12.12 38.48 -17.16
C THR A 10 12.89 37.52 -16.20
N THR A 11 12.81 37.64 -14.88
CA THR A 11 11.95 36.86 -13.95
C THR A 11 12.40 35.40 -13.68
N ALA A 12 12.58 35.10 -12.38
CA ALA A 12 12.49 33.80 -11.71
C ALA A 12 13.53 32.70 -12.03
N ALA A 13 14.63 32.70 -11.28
CA ALA A 13 15.30 31.47 -10.86
C ALA A 13 14.97 31.23 -9.37
N ILE A 14 13.88 30.50 -9.13
CA ILE A 14 13.48 30.05 -7.79
C ILE A 14 14.37 28.88 -7.40
N PHE A 15 14.97 29.01 -6.22
CA PHE A 15 15.67 27.96 -5.48
C PHE A 15 14.78 26.73 -5.24
N LEU A 16 15.21 25.60 -5.80
CA LEU A 16 14.84 24.26 -5.32
C LEU A 16 16.10 23.39 -5.34
N GLY A 17 16.95 23.56 -4.33
CA GLY A 17 17.99 22.58 -4.00
C GLY A 17 17.38 21.54 -3.06
N SER A 18 17.31 20.29 -3.51
CA SER A 18 17.05 19.14 -2.64
C SER A 18 18.16 19.06 -1.59
N CYS A 19 17.82 18.96 -0.31
CA CYS A 19 18.83 18.76 0.72
C CYS A 19 19.61 17.47 0.46
N SER A 20 20.89 17.59 0.12
CA SER A 20 21.82 16.47 0.02
C SER A 20 22.35 16.10 1.41
N ASP A 21 22.85 14.88 1.59
CA ASP A 21 23.42 14.41 2.87
C ASP A 21 24.52 15.34 3.44
N SER A 22 25.18 16.12 2.58
CA SER A 22 26.13 17.18 2.96
C SER A 22 25.51 18.32 3.77
N ASP A 23 24.22 18.61 3.59
CA ASP A 23 23.51 19.64 4.36
C ASP A 23 23.31 19.21 5.80
N PHE A 24 23.17 17.90 6.06
CA PHE A 24 23.08 17.35 7.43
C PHE A 24 24.42 17.40 8.16
N GLU A 25 25.53 17.13 7.45
CA GLU A 25 26.87 17.19 8.04
C GLU A 25 27.31 18.63 8.35
N ASN A 26 26.88 19.61 7.53
CA ASN A 26 27.10 21.03 7.77
C ASN A 26 26.12 21.64 8.80
N ALA A 27 24.87 21.16 8.87
CA ALA A 27 23.89 21.58 9.88
C ALA A 27 24.34 21.25 11.31
N TYR A 28 25.17 20.21 11.50
CA TYR A 28 25.77 19.90 12.79
C TYR A 28 26.90 20.85 13.21
N LYS A 29 27.52 21.58 12.25
CA LYS A 29 28.67 22.47 12.50
C LYS A 29 28.28 23.95 12.70
N ASP A 30 27.18 24.41 12.09
CA ASP A 30 26.65 25.76 12.31
C ASP A 30 25.10 25.79 12.24
N PRO A 31 24.40 25.69 13.40
CA PRO A 31 22.94 25.69 13.45
C PRO A 31 22.27 26.94 12.88
N SER A 32 23.01 28.05 12.71
CA SER A 32 22.47 29.32 12.21
C SER A 32 22.26 29.35 10.68
N THR A 33 22.81 28.37 9.97
CA THR A 33 22.67 28.21 8.50
C THR A 33 21.45 27.38 8.09
N VAL A 34 20.77 26.75 9.05
CA VAL A 34 19.55 25.98 8.78
C VAL A 34 18.40 26.94 8.52
N THR A 35 17.86 26.93 7.30
CA THR A 35 16.59 27.62 7.02
C THR A 35 15.55 27.11 8.01
N ALA A 36 14.96 27.99 8.84
CA ALA A 36 13.97 27.58 9.82
C ALA A 36 12.89 26.69 9.17
N THR A 37 12.76 25.47 9.70
CA THR A 37 11.71 24.53 9.28
C THR A 37 10.36 24.96 9.86
N ASN A 38 9.26 24.58 9.22
CA ASN A 38 7.90 24.91 9.67
C ASN A 38 6.97 23.71 9.43
N VAL A 39 5.75 23.77 9.97
CA VAL A 39 4.78 22.66 9.89
C VAL A 39 4.50 22.24 8.44
N PRO A 40 4.21 23.14 7.48
CA PRO A 40 3.97 22.74 6.09
C PRO A 40 5.17 22.02 5.44
N LYS A 41 6.42 22.47 5.70
CA LYS A 41 7.62 21.81 5.18
C LYS A 41 7.86 20.44 5.81
N GLN A 42 7.68 20.32 7.13
CA GLN A 42 7.82 19.04 7.83
C GLN A 42 6.79 18.02 7.34
N PHE A 43 5.57 18.48 7.04
CA PHE A 43 4.50 17.65 6.47
C PHE A 43 4.86 17.10 5.09
N ALA A 44 5.35 17.94 4.17
CA ALA A 44 5.80 17.46 2.86
C ALA A 44 7.00 16.51 2.96
N GLY A 45 7.96 16.80 3.85
CA GLY A 45 9.09 15.91 4.14
C GLY A 45 8.65 14.55 4.69
N PHE A 46 7.66 14.55 5.59
CA PHE A 46 7.03 13.34 6.13
C PHE A 46 6.33 12.50 5.06
N MET A 47 5.62 13.11 4.12
CA MET A 47 5.04 12.37 3.01
C MET A 47 6.11 11.81 2.08
N LYS A 48 7.14 12.61 1.77
CA LYS A 48 8.22 12.23 0.85
C LYS A 48 9.03 11.06 1.39
N ILE A 49 9.37 11.01 2.68
CA ILE A 49 10.34 10.02 3.20
C ILE A 49 9.88 8.56 3.07
N ASN A 50 8.57 8.31 2.93
CA ASN A 50 8.01 6.96 2.77
C ASN A 50 7.74 6.58 1.29
N PHE A 51 8.11 7.41 0.31
CA PHE A 51 7.69 7.22 -1.09
C PHE A 51 7.99 5.82 -1.65
N GLU A 52 9.13 5.20 -1.29
CA GLU A 52 9.50 3.86 -1.80
C GLU A 52 8.51 2.75 -1.40
N ASP A 53 7.82 2.90 -0.27
CA ASP A 53 6.82 1.96 0.21
C ASP A 53 5.44 2.16 -0.45
N VAL A 54 5.27 3.25 -1.20
CA VAL A 54 3.99 3.67 -1.80
C VAL A 54 4.07 3.64 -3.32
N ILE A 55 5.03 4.35 -3.91
CA ILE A 55 5.27 4.37 -5.35
C ILE A 55 6.04 3.10 -5.74
N PRO A 56 5.64 2.40 -6.83
CA PRO A 56 6.39 1.26 -7.33
C PRO A 56 7.87 1.61 -7.54
N SER A 57 8.76 0.92 -6.82
CA SER A 57 10.18 1.23 -6.74
C SER A 57 11.03 -0.04 -6.72
N TYR A 58 12.31 0.07 -7.10
CA TYR A 58 13.20 -1.09 -7.23
C TYR A 58 13.31 -1.89 -5.92
N TRP A 59 13.76 -1.22 -4.84
CA TRP A 59 14.11 -1.91 -3.60
C TRP A 59 12.90 -2.50 -2.90
N ASN A 60 11.78 -1.78 -2.85
CA ASN A 60 10.55 -2.30 -2.27
C ASN A 60 10.06 -3.51 -3.08
N TYR A 61 10.03 -3.46 -4.41
CA TYR A 61 9.65 -4.61 -5.22
C TYR A 61 10.61 -5.80 -5.05
N PHE A 62 11.88 -5.60 -5.41
CA PHE A 62 12.86 -6.66 -5.57
C PHE A 62 13.21 -7.38 -4.26
N THR A 63 13.38 -6.62 -3.18
CA THR A 63 13.86 -7.17 -1.90
C THR A 63 12.77 -7.40 -0.86
N VAL A 64 11.63 -6.71 -0.97
CA VAL A 64 10.56 -6.76 0.02
C VAL A 64 9.37 -7.54 -0.53
N ILE A 65 8.53 -6.93 -1.37
CA ILE A 65 7.22 -7.54 -1.67
C ILE A 65 7.32 -8.81 -2.54
N ARG A 66 8.28 -8.88 -3.48
CA ARG A 66 8.49 -10.09 -4.31
C ARG A 66 8.92 -11.30 -3.49
N THR A 67 9.87 -11.12 -2.58
CA THR A 67 10.41 -12.20 -1.73
C THR A 67 9.46 -12.59 -0.59
N THR A 68 8.47 -11.73 -0.29
CA THR A 68 7.52 -11.91 0.82
C THR A 68 6.07 -11.99 0.34
N SER A 69 5.30 -10.91 0.47
CA SER A 69 3.85 -10.85 0.26
C SER A 69 3.40 -11.51 -1.04
N LEU A 70 4.11 -11.28 -2.15
CA LEU A 70 3.79 -11.87 -3.45
C LEU A 70 4.08 -13.36 -3.51
N ASN A 71 5.18 -13.80 -2.91
CA ASN A 71 5.49 -15.22 -2.78
C ASN A 71 4.50 -15.97 -1.88
N TYR A 72 4.07 -15.33 -0.80
CA TYR A 72 3.17 -15.93 0.19
C TYR A 72 1.73 -16.00 -0.31
N THR A 73 1.39 -15.24 -1.35
CA THR A 73 0.05 -15.17 -1.93
C THR A 73 -0.01 -15.72 -3.35
N GLN A 74 1.12 -16.13 -3.93
CA GLN A 74 1.22 -16.49 -5.34
C GLN A 74 0.70 -15.38 -6.25
N ALA A 75 0.72 -14.11 -5.84
CA ALA A 75 0.34 -12.99 -6.70
C ALA A 75 1.41 -12.68 -7.77
N HIS A 76 2.51 -13.42 -7.79
CA HIS A 76 3.50 -13.51 -8.87
C HIS A 76 3.99 -14.97 -8.95
N GLY A 77 4.33 -15.44 -10.14
CA GLY A 77 4.85 -16.79 -10.36
C GLY A 77 6.29 -16.93 -9.89
N ILE A 78 6.54 -17.83 -8.93
CA ILE A 78 7.89 -18.03 -8.36
C ILE A 78 8.38 -19.45 -8.61
N VAL A 79 9.64 -19.54 -9.02
CA VAL A 79 10.38 -20.81 -9.10
C VAL A 79 10.66 -21.31 -7.68
N ASN A 80 10.34 -22.56 -7.41
CA ASN A 80 10.57 -23.19 -6.12
C ASN A 80 12.06 -23.22 -5.80
N ALA A 81 12.41 -22.62 -4.67
CA ALA A 81 13.77 -22.53 -4.16
C ALA A 81 13.80 -22.74 -2.65
N ALA A 82 15.00 -23.00 -2.13
CA ALA A 82 15.28 -23.14 -0.71
C ALA A 82 15.13 -21.82 0.05
N GLY A 83 14.54 -21.87 1.24
CA GLY A 83 14.31 -20.72 2.12
C GLY A 83 13.24 -19.75 1.62
N ARG A 84 12.43 -20.11 0.62
CA ARG A 84 11.53 -19.15 -0.06
C ARG A 84 10.47 -18.52 0.86
N PHE A 85 10.12 -19.19 1.96
CA PHE A 85 9.14 -18.69 2.94
C PHE A 85 9.77 -17.91 4.12
N VAL A 86 11.07 -17.62 4.05
CA VAL A 86 11.78 -16.81 5.05
C VAL A 86 11.98 -15.39 4.47
N PRO A 87 11.55 -14.32 5.16
CA PRO A 87 11.51 -12.98 4.58
C PRO A 87 12.90 -12.34 4.36
N GLY A 88 13.95 -12.83 5.03
CA GLY A 88 15.33 -12.38 4.81
C GLY A 88 15.50 -10.86 4.95
N ALA A 89 16.17 -10.24 3.97
CA ALA A 89 16.45 -8.79 3.97
C ALA A 89 15.20 -7.91 3.94
N ALA A 90 14.04 -8.44 3.55
CA ALA A 90 12.77 -7.72 3.55
C ALA A 90 12.43 -7.14 4.93
N VAL A 91 12.76 -7.89 5.99
CA VAL A 91 12.53 -7.50 7.39
C VAL A 91 13.24 -6.20 7.71
N THR A 92 14.56 -6.16 7.51
CA THR A 92 15.38 -4.98 7.82
C THR A 92 14.98 -3.79 6.96
N ASN A 93 14.80 -3.99 5.65
CA ASN A 93 14.47 -2.91 4.72
C ASN A 93 13.14 -2.23 5.07
N ARG A 94 12.10 -3.02 5.38
CA ARG A 94 10.80 -2.48 5.77
C ARG A 94 10.84 -1.81 7.14
N TRP A 95 11.53 -2.43 8.11
CA TRP A 95 11.68 -1.89 9.46
C TRP A 95 12.37 -0.53 9.44
N ASP A 96 13.53 -0.45 8.80
CA ASP A 96 14.34 0.77 8.77
C ASP A 96 13.61 1.92 8.08
N ARG A 97 12.92 1.66 6.95
CA ARG A 97 12.11 2.70 6.27
C ARG A 97 10.96 3.19 7.14
N TYR A 98 10.26 2.30 7.83
CA TYR A 98 9.16 2.69 8.71
C TYR A 98 9.65 3.52 9.91
N TYR A 99 10.78 3.19 10.53
CA TYR A 99 11.27 4.00 11.65
C TYR A 99 11.91 5.33 11.25
N LYS A 100 12.44 5.45 10.02
CA LYS A 100 12.74 6.76 9.42
C LYS A 100 11.47 7.60 9.25
N PHE A 101 10.40 6.99 8.76
CA PHE A 101 9.09 7.62 8.62
C PHE A 101 8.49 8.07 9.97
N ILE A 102 8.55 7.23 11.00
CA ILE A 102 8.14 7.58 12.37
C ILE A 102 8.99 8.73 12.91
N THR A 103 10.31 8.71 12.72
CA THR A 103 11.19 9.78 13.20
C THR A 103 10.84 11.12 12.57
N GLN A 104 10.60 11.15 11.25
CA GLN A 104 10.17 12.36 10.56
C GLN A 104 8.79 12.87 11.03
N TYR A 105 7.87 11.96 11.39
CA TYR A 105 6.60 12.32 12.02
C TYR A 105 6.81 12.97 13.40
N ARG A 106 7.75 12.46 14.21
CA ARG A 106 8.09 13.06 15.52
C ARG A 106 8.69 14.46 15.36
N GLU A 107 9.43 14.73 14.30
CA GLU A 107 9.87 16.11 13.99
C GLU A 107 8.70 17.03 13.67
N LEU A 108 7.71 16.56 12.90
CA LEU A 108 6.48 17.31 12.64
C LEU A 108 5.72 17.62 13.94
N GLU A 109 5.56 16.64 14.83
CA GLU A 109 4.95 16.84 16.14
C GLU A 109 5.73 17.84 17.00
N LYS A 110 7.06 17.74 17.02
CA LYS A 110 7.95 18.65 17.76
C LYS A 110 7.82 20.09 17.28
N VAL A 111 7.82 20.30 15.95
CA VAL A 111 7.63 21.63 15.37
C VAL A 111 6.23 22.16 15.69
N MET A 112 5.18 21.34 15.54
CA MET A 112 3.82 21.72 15.93
C MET A 112 3.72 22.13 17.40
N ALA A 113 4.31 21.35 18.31
CA ALA A 113 4.29 21.61 19.75
C ALA A 113 5.04 22.88 20.16
N SER A 114 5.96 23.37 19.31
CA SER A 114 6.69 24.62 19.54
C SER A 114 5.89 25.88 19.21
N LEU A 115 4.76 25.75 18.50
CA LEU A 115 3.91 26.87 18.09
C LEU A 115 2.97 27.32 19.22
N THR A 116 2.48 28.56 19.14
CA THR A 116 1.42 29.02 20.04
C THR A 116 0.11 28.24 19.82
N PRO A 117 -0.81 28.18 20.80
CA PRO A 117 -2.08 27.48 20.63
C PRO A 117 -2.90 27.95 19.41
N ALA A 118 -2.84 29.23 19.07
CA ALA A 118 -3.53 29.78 17.90
C ALA A 118 -2.92 29.27 16.59
N GLU A 119 -1.60 29.21 16.50
CA GLU A 119 -0.88 28.68 15.34
C GLU A 119 -1.02 27.15 15.22
N GLN A 120 -1.08 26.43 16.34
CA GLN A 120 -1.40 24.99 16.34
C GLN A 120 -2.80 24.74 15.77
N ALA A 121 -3.79 25.54 16.17
CA ALA A 121 -5.13 25.47 15.64
C ALA A 121 -5.17 25.81 14.14
N GLU A 122 -4.44 26.85 13.69
CA GLU A 122 -4.35 27.21 12.27
C GLU A 122 -3.71 26.09 11.43
N ASN A 123 -2.70 25.39 11.96
CA ASN A 123 -1.99 24.32 11.26
C ASN A 123 -2.58 22.92 11.50
N ARG A 124 -3.72 22.81 12.18
CA ARG A 124 -4.29 21.54 12.63
C ARG A 124 -4.48 20.51 11.51
N ILE A 125 -4.80 20.95 10.30
CA ILE A 125 -4.98 20.09 9.13
C ILE A 125 -3.76 19.22 8.82
N TYR A 126 -2.55 19.73 9.05
CA TYR A 126 -1.31 18.98 8.81
C TYR A 126 -1.16 17.82 9.80
N THR A 127 -1.53 17.99 11.08
CA THR A 127 -1.55 16.90 12.06
C THR A 127 -2.59 15.86 11.70
N VAL A 128 -3.82 16.28 11.37
CA VAL A 128 -4.91 15.35 11.03
C VAL A 128 -4.52 14.47 9.83
N THR A 129 -4.06 15.08 8.75
CA THR A 129 -3.79 14.39 7.49
C THR A 129 -2.49 13.57 7.53
N SER A 130 -1.46 14.04 8.22
CA SER A 130 -0.25 13.22 8.45
C SER A 130 -0.54 12.00 9.31
N THR A 131 -1.42 12.11 10.32
CA THR A 131 -1.77 10.99 11.20
C THR A 131 -2.60 9.94 10.45
N ILE A 132 -3.52 10.35 9.57
CA ILE A 132 -4.26 9.43 8.69
C ILE A 132 -3.27 8.62 7.83
N TYR A 133 -2.32 9.30 7.18
CA TYR A 133 -1.31 8.67 6.34
C TYR A 133 -0.36 7.76 7.14
N LEU A 134 0.00 8.17 8.37
CA LEU A 134 0.77 7.36 9.30
C LEU A 134 0.05 6.06 9.66
N TYR A 135 -1.26 6.14 9.96
CA TYR A 135 -2.05 4.98 10.36
C TYR A 135 -2.28 3.97 9.25
N ASP A 136 -2.34 4.40 7.99
CA ASP A 136 -2.31 3.48 6.85
C ASP A 136 -1.06 2.59 6.90
N HIS A 137 0.13 3.19 6.99
CA HIS A 137 1.39 2.45 7.00
C HIS A 137 1.64 1.69 8.30
N THR A 138 1.19 2.25 9.43
CA THR A 138 1.26 1.59 10.74
C THR A 138 0.42 0.31 10.75
N SER A 139 -0.75 0.31 10.09
CA SER A 139 -1.55 -0.90 9.96
C SER A 139 -0.82 -2.01 9.20
N LYS A 140 -0.08 -1.67 8.13
CA LYS A 140 0.76 -2.63 7.38
C LYS A 140 1.91 -3.18 8.24
N MET A 141 2.48 -2.36 9.12
CA MET A 141 3.51 -2.83 10.06
C MET A 141 2.94 -3.79 11.10
N ILE A 142 1.74 -3.52 11.63
CA ILE A 142 1.03 -4.47 12.50
C ILE A 142 0.72 -5.76 11.74
N ASP A 143 0.25 -5.65 10.50
CA ASP A 143 -0.07 -6.81 9.66
C ASP A 143 1.18 -7.67 9.39
N ASN A 144 2.38 -7.09 9.35
CA ASN A 144 3.62 -7.83 9.14
C ASN A 144 4.22 -8.36 10.45
N PHE A 145 4.23 -7.58 11.52
CA PHE A 145 5.04 -7.86 12.72
C PHE A 145 4.23 -8.09 14.00
N GLY A 146 2.97 -7.68 14.07
CA GLY A 146 2.18 -7.67 15.30
C GLY A 146 2.56 -6.49 16.18
N ASP A 147 2.99 -6.75 17.42
CA ASP A 147 3.37 -5.69 18.36
C ASP A 147 4.56 -4.91 17.78
N ILE A 148 4.57 -3.58 17.87
CA ILE A 148 5.63 -2.72 17.30
C ILE A 148 5.90 -1.51 18.19
N PRO A 149 7.15 -1.01 18.27
CA PRO A 149 7.40 0.31 18.81
C PRO A 149 6.66 1.40 18.02
N PHE A 150 5.82 2.18 18.70
CA PHE A 150 5.06 3.25 18.04
C PHE A 150 5.03 4.54 18.88
N SER A 151 4.37 4.52 20.02
CA SER A 151 4.10 5.68 20.90
C SER A 151 5.36 6.37 21.43
N GLU A 152 6.44 5.60 21.60
CA GLU A 152 7.74 6.09 22.08
C GLU A 152 8.81 6.13 20.99
N ALA A 153 8.54 5.55 19.81
CA ALA A 153 9.50 5.44 18.73
C ALA A 153 9.77 6.77 18.03
N GLY A 154 10.99 6.91 17.47
CA GLY A 154 11.44 8.07 16.69
C GLY A 154 11.77 9.32 17.50
N LYS A 155 11.97 9.19 18.82
CA LYS A 155 12.16 10.33 19.75
C LYS A 155 13.64 10.67 20.02
N ILE A 156 14.57 10.20 19.19
CA ILE A 156 16.02 10.44 19.42
C ILE A 156 16.38 11.93 19.45
N SER A 157 15.71 12.75 18.64
CA SER A 157 15.95 14.20 18.60
C SER A 157 15.39 14.95 19.83
N THR A 158 14.45 14.36 20.57
CA THR A 158 13.84 14.96 21.76
C THR A 158 14.56 14.54 23.03
N THR A 159 15.45 13.54 22.96
CA THR A 159 16.31 13.08 24.04
C THR A 159 17.72 13.65 23.98
N GLY A 160 17.98 14.59 23.05
CA GLY A 160 19.31 15.16 22.84
C GLY A 160 20.32 14.16 22.26
N GLY A 161 19.85 13.15 21.52
CA GLY A 161 20.70 12.10 20.96
C GLY A 161 21.02 10.96 21.94
N ASN A 162 20.35 10.89 23.09
CA ASN A 162 20.53 9.78 24.04
C ASN A 162 19.78 8.54 23.56
N TYR A 163 20.53 7.56 23.03
CA TYR A 163 19.99 6.30 22.52
C TYR A 163 19.22 5.48 23.57
N ASP A 164 19.73 5.38 24.80
CA ASP A 164 19.08 4.61 25.87
C ASP A 164 17.74 5.22 26.27
N ALA A 165 17.67 6.56 26.31
CA ALA A 165 16.43 7.29 26.59
C ALA A 165 15.43 7.24 25.42
N ALA A 166 15.90 6.92 24.21
CA ALA A 166 15.07 6.81 23.01
C ALA A 166 14.65 5.35 22.70
N ALA A 167 15.08 4.38 23.49
CA ALA A 167 14.73 2.97 23.33
C ALA A 167 13.23 2.77 23.58
N ALA A 168 12.48 2.51 22.51
CA ALA A 168 11.02 2.47 22.55
C ALA A 168 10.48 1.08 22.88
N LYS A 169 9.50 1.02 23.77
CA LYS A 169 8.75 -0.21 24.05
C LYS A 169 7.90 -0.64 22.86
N TYR A 170 7.56 -1.93 22.81
CA TYR A 170 6.60 -2.47 21.84
C TYR A 170 5.18 -2.16 22.32
N ASP A 171 4.41 -1.45 21.51
CA ASP A 171 2.99 -1.26 21.75
C ASP A 171 2.20 -2.49 21.34
N ASN A 172 1.20 -2.83 22.14
CA ASN A 172 0.32 -3.95 21.86
C ASN A 172 -0.47 -3.67 20.58
N GLN A 173 -0.40 -4.60 19.63
CA GLN A 173 -1.05 -4.44 18.32
C GLN A 173 -2.56 -4.21 18.41
N THR A 174 -3.25 -4.83 19.37
CA THR A 174 -4.71 -4.71 19.54
C THR A 174 -5.09 -3.35 20.11
N GLU A 175 -4.38 -2.89 21.14
CA GLU A 175 -4.60 -1.56 21.73
C GLU A 175 -4.25 -0.45 20.74
N LEU A 176 -3.15 -0.61 19.99
CA LEU A 176 -2.79 0.33 18.94
C LEU A 176 -3.84 0.37 17.83
N TYR A 177 -4.41 -0.78 17.43
CA TYR A 177 -5.52 -0.81 16.48
C TYR A 177 -6.77 -0.08 16.97
N ILE A 178 -7.12 -0.24 18.26
CA ILE A 178 -8.23 0.49 18.89
C ILE A 178 -7.97 2.00 18.83
N LYS A 179 -6.78 2.44 19.25
CA LYS A 179 -6.37 3.84 19.19
C LYS A 179 -6.48 4.41 17.78
N MET A 180 -5.96 3.71 16.78
CA MET A 180 -6.04 4.15 15.38
C MET A 180 -7.50 4.32 14.94
N LEU A 181 -8.38 3.35 15.23
CA LEU A 181 -9.79 3.45 14.85
C LEU A 181 -10.52 4.60 15.56
N ASP A 182 -10.24 4.81 16.85
CA ASP A 182 -10.81 5.91 17.64
C ASP A 182 -10.41 7.27 17.07
N GLU A 183 -9.13 7.46 16.79
CA GLU A 183 -8.62 8.73 16.27
C GLU A 183 -9.03 8.97 14.83
N LEU A 184 -9.01 7.96 13.96
CA LEU A 184 -9.54 8.10 12.60
C LEU A 184 -11.03 8.49 12.62
N LYS A 185 -11.83 7.95 13.55
CA LYS A 185 -13.23 8.36 13.72
C LYS A 185 -13.35 9.82 14.16
N ALA A 186 -12.51 10.26 15.09
CA ALA A 186 -12.46 11.66 15.51
C ALA A 186 -12.03 12.58 14.36
N PHE A 187 -11.01 12.20 13.59
CA PHE A 187 -10.55 12.94 12.41
C PHE A 187 -11.58 13.02 11.31
N SER A 188 -12.30 11.94 11.02
CA SER A 188 -13.44 11.97 10.08
C SER A 188 -14.47 13.02 10.51
N THR A 189 -14.82 13.06 11.79
CA THR A 189 -15.73 14.08 12.34
C THR A 189 -15.14 15.50 12.25
N GLU A 190 -13.86 15.67 12.58
CA GLU A 190 -13.17 16.95 12.54
C GLU A 190 -13.09 17.49 11.10
N LEU A 191 -12.68 16.65 10.15
CA LEU A 191 -12.57 16.99 8.73
C LEU A 191 -13.90 17.46 8.13
N ASN A 192 -15.04 17.00 8.64
CA ASN A 192 -16.36 17.47 8.21
C ASN A 192 -16.64 18.94 8.55
N THR A 193 -15.92 19.50 9.51
CA THR A 193 -16.17 20.84 10.06
C THR A 193 -14.96 21.77 10.00
N ILE A 194 -13.78 21.24 9.69
CA ILE A 194 -12.54 22.03 9.66
C ILE A 194 -12.62 23.12 8.58
N THR A 195 -12.23 24.33 8.95
CA THR A 195 -12.09 25.47 8.03
C THR A 195 -10.64 25.93 8.02
N LEU A 196 -10.12 26.22 6.83
CA LEU A 196 -8.73 26.64 6.65
C LEU A 196 -8.67 28.13 6.35
N SER A 197 -7.69 28.82 6.92
CA SER A 197 -7.41 30.22 6.55
C SER A 197 -6.95 30.29 5.08
N PRO A 198 -7.14 31.42 4.37
CA PRO A 198 -6.70 31.55 2.98
C PRO A 198 -5.21 31.23 2.78
N LYS A 199 -4.37 31.55 3.77
CA LYS A 199 -2.95 31.19 3.79
C LYS A 199 -2.77 29.67 3.80
N VAL A 200 -3.40 28.98 4.75
CA VAL A 200 -3.29 27.52 4.89
C VAL A 200 -3.86 26.79 3.68
N VAL A 201 -4.93 27.29 3.04
CA VAL A 201 -5.45 26.71 1.80
C VAL A 201 -4.38 26.63 0.72
N VAL A 202 -3.62 27.72 0.51
CA VAL A 202 -2.58 27.78 -0.52
C VAL A 202 -1.38 26.91 -0.14
N GLU A 203 -0.91 27.02 1.11
CA GLU A 203 0.23 26.23 1.58
C GLU A 203 -0.07 24.74 1.56
N PHE A 204 -1.22 24.32 2.08
CA PHE A 204 -1.62 22.92 2.15
C PHE A 204 -1.76 22.30 0.77
N LYS A 205 -2.36 23.02 -0.20
CA LYS A 205 -2.41 22.57 -1.60
C LYS A 205 -1.04 22.29 -2.21
N ASN A 206 -0.04 23.10 -1.87
CA ASN A 206 1.32 22.96 -2.40
C ASN A 206 2.12 21.86 -1.70
N GLN A 207 1.90 21.65 -0.40
CA GLN A 207 2.65 20.68 0.41
C GLN A 207 2.02 19.29 0.45
N ASP A 208 0.71 19.17 0.17
CA ASP A 208 0.02 17.89 0.09
C ASP A 208 0.34 17.16 -1.21
N LEU A 209 1.16 16.12 -1.08
CA LEU A 209 1.64 15.33 -2.21
C LEU A 209 0.61 14.30 -2.70
N ILE A 210 -0.45 14.03 -1.92
CA ILE A 210 -1.43 12.96 -2.18
C ILE A 210 -2.73 13.54 -2.77
N ASN A 211 -3.35 14.48 -2.05
CA ASN A 211 -4.70 14.98 -2.35
C ASN A 211 -4.74 16.45 -2.76
N LYS A 212 -3.57 17.10 -2.93
CA LYS A 212 -3.44 18.48 -3.40
C LYS A 212 -4.32 19.48 -2.62
N GLY A 213 -4.43 19.28 -1.30
CA GLY A 213 -5.17 20.14 -0.38
C GLY A 213 -6.68 19.88 -0.36
N SER A 214 -7.17 18.87 -1.06
CA SER A 214 -8.60 18.55 -1.12
C SER A 214 -9.10 17.92 0.18
N LEU A 215 -9.84 18.69 0.98
CA LEU A 215 -10.46 18.21 2.22
C LEU A 215 -11.43 17.05 1.98
N VAL A 216 -12.16 17.07 0.86
CA VAL A 216 -13.09 15.99 0.48
C VAL A 216 -12.34 14.69 0.25
N MET A 217 -11.21 14.72 -0.47
CA MET A 217 -10.40 13.52 -0.69
C MET A 217 -9.77 13.01 0.60
N TRP A 218 -9.40 13.89 1.54
CA TRP A 218 -8.94 13.48 2.87
C TRP A 218 -10.06 12.87 3.73
N GLN A 219 -11.29 13.39 3.67
CA GLN A 219 -12.47 12.77 4.29
C GLN A 219 -12.69 11.36 3.74
N ASN A 220 -12.72 11.24 2.40
CA ASN A 220 -12.90 9.97 1.69
C ASN A 220 -11.77 8.98 2.05
N TYR A 221 -10.52 9.42 2.09
CA TYR A 221 -9.39 8.58 2.49
C TYR A 221 -9.53 8.11 3.94
N CYS A 222 -9.80 9.01 4.87
CA CYS A 222 -9.96 8.68 6.29
C CYS A 222 -11.03 7.62 6.53
N ASN A 223 -12.22 7.81 5.96
CA ASN A 223 -13.33 6.87 6.11
C ASN A 223 -13.12 5.56 5.36
N SER A 224 -12.48 5.58 4.19
CA SER A 224 -12.15 4.36 3.46
C SER A 224 -11.06 3.54 4.17
N LEU A 225 -10.08 4.20 4.80
CA LEU A 225 -9.11 3.54 5.66
C LEU A 225 -9.80 2.92 6.88
N ARG A 226 -10.70 3.64 7.54
CA ARG A 226 -11.52 3.06 8.63
C ARG A 226 -12.29 1.83 8.16
N LEU A 227 -12.92 1.89 7.00
CA LEU A 227 -13.63 0.76 6.40
C LEU A 227 -12.70 -0.44 6.20
N LYS A 228 -11.48 -0.23 5.68
CA LYS A 228 -10.44 -1.26 5.52
C LYS A 228 -10.08 -1.90 6.85
N LEU A 229 -9.71 -1.08 7.85
CA LEU A 229 -9.29 -1.54 9.17
C LEU A 229 -10.42 -2.29 9.91
N LEU A 230 -11.66 -1.79 9.86
CA LEU A 230 -12.82 -2.44 10.48
C LEU A 230 -13.13 -3.78 9.80
N ASN A 231 -12.98 -3.90 8.48
CA ASN A 231 -13.08 -5.18 7.78
C ASN A 231 -11.96 -6.15 8.20
N ARG A 232 -10.73 -5.67 8.35
CA ARG A 232 -9.57 -6.47 8.80
C ARG A 232 -9.85 -7.17 10.13
N VAL A 233 -10.49 -6.46 11.07
CA VAL A 233 -10.79 -6.99 12.42
C VAL A 233 -12.21 -7.55 12.59
N SER A 234 -13.04 -7.56 11.54
CA SER A 234 -14.47 -7.91 11.64
C SER A 234 -14.75 -9.32 12.18
N ALA A 235 -13.81 -10.26 12.02
CA ALA A 235 -13.91 -11.62 12.53
C ALA A 235 -13.42 -11.77 13.99
N VAL A 236 -12.75 -10.76 14.54
CA VAL A 236 -12.25 -10.79 15.92
C VAL A 236 -13.41 -10.51 16.87
N PRO A 237 -13.73 -11.41 17.83
CA PRO A 237 -14.89 -11.25 18.71
C PRO A 237 -14.97 -9.89 19.42
N ALA A 238 -13.83 -9.38 19.90
CA ALA A 238 -13.74 -8.09 20.58
C ALA A 238 -14.04 -6.88 19.66
N PHE A 239 -13.93 -7.02 18.33
CA PHE A 239 -14.17 -5.95 17.37
C PHE A 239 -15.46 -6.12 16.56
N ALA A 240 -16.07 -7.31 16.53
CA ALA A 240 -17.19 -7.62 15.64
C ALA A 240 -18.36 -6.62 15.76
N ALA A 241 -18.76 -6.27 16.99
CA ALA A 241 -19.82 -5.29 17.23
C ALA A 241 -19.44 -3.89 16.71
N ARG A 242 -18.22 -3.45 17.04
CA ARG A 242 -17.67 -2.16 16.60
C ARG A 242 -17.61 -2.10 15.08
N ALA A 243 -17.03 -3.11 14.43
CA ALA A 243 -16.93 -3.23 12.98
C ALA A 243 -18.29 -3.07 12.30
N ASN A 244 -19.31 -3.82 12.75
CA ASN A 244 -20.65 -3.69 12.17
C ASN A 244 -21.24 -2.28 12.34
N SER A 245 -21.19 -1.73 13.55
CA SER A 245 -21.79 -0.41 13.83
C SER A 245 -21.09 0.74 13.11
N GLU A 246 -19.76 0.73 13.06
CA GLU A 246 -19.00 1.83 12.47
C GLU A 246 -18.96 1.76 10.95
N ILE A 247 -18.92 0.56 10.36
CA ILE A 247 -19.05 0.42 8.91
C ILE A 247 -20.43 0.91 8.45
N ALA A 248 -21.51 0.54 9.16
CA ALA A 248 -22.84 1.06 8.86
C ALA A 248 -22.91 2.59 8.90
N ALA A 249 -22.27 3.22 9.90
CA ALA A 249 -22.21 4.67 10.01
C ALA A 249 -21.40 5.32 8.87
N ILE A 250 -20.26 4.74 8.49
CA ILE A 250 -19.44 5.21 7.36
C ILE A 250 -20.22 5.15 6.04
N ILE A 251 -20.96 4.05 5.81
CA ILE A 251 -21.81 3.88 4.62
C ILE A 251 -22.91 4.94 4.59
N ALA A 252 -23.57 5.19 5.73
CA ALA A 252 -24.62 6.20 5.82
C ALA A 252 -24.10 7.62 5.59
N GLU A 253 -22.85 7.90 5.97
CA GLU A 253 -22.19 9.19 5.72
C GLU A 253 -21.87 9.40 4.23
N ALA A 254 -21.63 8.32 3.47
CA ALA A 254 -21.33 8.34 2.04
C ALA A 254 -20.14 9.24 1.64
N LYS A 255 -19.16 9.36 2.54
CA LYS A 255 -17.87 10.06 2.31
C LYS A 255 -16.73 9.07 2.27
N ILE A 256 -16.67 8.31 1.19
CA ILE A 256 -15.69 7.25 0.94
C ILE A 256 -15.18 7.39 -0.49
N VAL A 257 -14.12 6.67 -0.83
CA VAL A 257 -13.66 6.54 -2.21
C VAL A 257 -14.60 5.58 -2.91
N ASP A 258 -15.63 6.09 -3.58
CA ASP A 258 -16.66 5.30 -4.23
C ASP A 258 -16.48 5.22 -5.74
N GLU A 259 -15.79 6.18 -6.36
CA GLU A 259 -15.50 6.17 -7.81
C GLU A 259 -14.00 6.29 -8.13
N ASN A 260 -13.59 5.79 -9.30
CA ASN A 260 -12.17 5.78 -9.71
C ASN A 260 -11.54 7.19 -9.79
N SER A 261 -12.35 8.22 -10.04
CA SER A 261 -11.90 9.63 -10.01
C SER A 261 -11.49 10.09 -8.61
N GLU A 262 -11.92 9.39 -7.57
CA GLU A 262 -11.66 9.69 -6.16
C GLU A 262 -10.50 8.86 -5.59
N ASN A 263 -9.89 7.99 -6.41
CA ASN A 263 -8.77 7.14 -5.98
C ASN A 263 -7.66 7.97 -5.32
N ILE A 264 -7.18 7.46 -4.17
CA ILE A 264 -6.16 8.11 -3.35
C ILE A 264 -4.83 7.45 -3.66
N ALA A 265 -3.92 8.24 -4.20
CA ALA A 265 -2.63 7.76 -4.62
C ALA A 265 -1.61 8.89 -4.63
N PHE A 266 -0.35 8.49 -4.42
CA PHE A 266 0.79 9.31 -4.75
C PHE A 266 0.96 9.31 -6.27
N ARG A 267 0.64 10.42 -6.92
CA ARG A 267 0.67 10.53 -8.38
C ARG A 267 2.02 11.04 -8.86
N VAL A 268 2.60 10.36 -9.83
CA VAL A 268 3.83 10.81 -10.51
C VAL A 268 3.45 11.85 -11.55
N TYR A 269 3.90 13.10 -11.34
CA TYR A 269 3.61 14.24 -12.21
C TYR A 269 4.79 14.64 -13.10
N THR A 270 6.01 14.35 -12.66
CA THR A 270 7.26 14.59 -13.37
C THR A 270 8.22 13.45 -13.08
N GLN A 271 9.15 13.20 -14.00
CA GLN A 271 10.23 12.21 -13.88
C GLN A 271 11.55 12.86 -13.41
N ASP A 272 11.57 14.17 -13.18
CA ASP A 272 12.78 14.92 -12.79
C ASP A 272 13.01 14.98 -11.27
N THR A 273 12.28 14.17 -10.51
CA THR A 273 12.34 14.14 -9.04
C THR A 273 12.38 12.70 -8.55
N ASP A 274 12.88 12.47 -7.34
CA ASP A 274 12.88 11.14 -6.70
C ASP A 274 11.47 10.54 -6.49
N LEU A 275 10.38 11.31 -6.72
CA LEU A 275 9.00 10.84 -6.66
C LEU A 275 8.56 10.23 -7.99
N ASP A 276 9.34 9.28 -8.48
CA ASP A 276 9.13 8.59 -9.75
C ASP A 276 9.00 7.07 -9.55
N THR A 277 8.88 6.32 -10.65
CA THR A 277 8.86 4.86 -10.65
C THR A 277 10.17 4.26 -11.18
N SER A 278 11.24 5.06 -11.17
CA SER A 278 12.54 4.65 -11.71
C SER A 278 13.05 3.40 -10.99
N GLY A 279 13.61 2.48 -11.76
CA GLY A 279 14.08 1.19 -11.28
C GLY A 279 12.98 0.16 -11.01
N PHE A 280 11.69 0.51 -10.99
CA PHE A 280 10.63 -0.52 -10.89
C PHE A 280 10.67 -1.51 -12.06
N PHE A 281 10.91 -0.98 -13.27
CA PHE A 281 11.21 -1.76 -14.47
C PHE A 281 12.33 -2.78 -14.22
N ASP A 282 13.48 -2.31 -13.72
CA ASP A 282 14.65 -3.17 -13.50
C ASP A 282 14.36 -4.25 -12.45
N ALA A 283 13.58 -3.93 -11.42
CA ALA A 283 13.20 -4.91 -10.40
C ALA A 283 12.26 -5.99 -10.93
N LEU A 284 11.26 -5.60 -11.73
CA LEU A 284 10.23 -6.49 -12.24
C LEU A 284 10.71 -7.32 -13.44
N GLU A 285 11.54 -6.76 -14.33
CA GLU A 285 12.08 -7.46 -15.51
C GLU A 285 13.47 -8.09 -15.28
N SER A 286 14.08 -7.94 -14.10
CA SER A 286 15.28 -8.70 -13.74
C SER A 286 14.95 -10.18 -13.52
N GLY A 287 15.57 -11.06 -14.30
CA GLY A 287 15.38 -12.50 -14.20
C GLY A 287 13.92 -12.91 -14.43
N ASN A 288 13.35 -13.64 -13.45
CA ASN A 288 12.01 -14.25 -13.53
C ASN A 288 11.01 -13.56 -12.60
N ASN A 289 11.14 -12.24 -12.42
CA ASN A 289 10.39 -11.49 -11.42
C ASN A 289 9.01 -11.03 -11.89
N ASN A 290 8.69 -11.15 -13.17
CA ASN A 290 7.42 -10.72 -13.76
C ASN A 290 6.49 -11.86 -14.15
N LEU A 291 6.77 -13.11 -13.76
CA LEU A 291 5.99 -14.26 -14.20
C LEU A 291 4.55 -14.23 -13.67
N ALA A 292 3.59 -14.63 -14.48
CA ALA A 292 2.20 -14.75 -14.09
C ALA A 292 1.97 -16.02 -13.24
N PRO A 293 1.18 -15.95 -12.17
CA PRO A 293 0.91 -17.12 -11.33
C PRO A 293 -0.25 -17.97 -11.86
N LYS A 294 -0.12 -19.30 -11.78
CA LYS A 294 -1.14 -20.24 -12.25
C LYS A 294 -2.55 -20.00 -11.68
N PRO A 295 -2.77 -19.84 -10.35
CA PRO A 295 -4.13 -19.67 -9.83
C PRO A 295 -4.87 -18.48 -10.42
N MET A 296 -4.18 -17.36 -10.65
CA MET A 296 -4.78 -16.17 -11.23
C MET A 296 -5.09 -16.38 -12.72
N ILE A 297 -4.12 -16.87 -13.50
CA ILE A 297 -4.29 -17.12 -14.93
C ILE A 297 -5.38 -18.17 -15.20
N ASP A 298 -5.43 -19.26 -14.44
CA ASP A 298 -6.45 -20.29 -14.62
C ASP A 298 -7.86 -19.72 -14.37
N HIS A 299 -8.03 -18.88 -13.35
CA HIS A 299 -9.30 -18.22 -13.08
C HIS A 299 -9.69 -17.22 -14.17
N MET A 300 -8.73 -16.42 -14.65
CA MET A 300 -8.96 -15.44 -15.70
C MET A 300 -9.33 -16.10 -17.03
N ASN A 301 -8.60 -17.14 -17.43
CA ASN A 301 -8.92 -17.98 -18.59
C ASN A 301 -10.32 -18.60 -18.47
N THR A 302 -10.62 -19.22 -17.31
CA THR A 302 -11.91 -19.88 -17.06
C THR A 302 -13.07 -18.91 -17.21
N ASN A 303 -12.90 -17.67 -16.73
CA ASN A 303 -13.97 -16.67 -16.68
C ASN A 303 -13.93 -15.66 -17.82
N SER A 304 -12.94 -15.72 -18.71
CA SER A 304 -12.75 -14.73 -19.78
C SER A 304 -12.62 -13.31 -19.22
N ASP A 305 -11.75 -13.15 -18.22
CA ASP A 305 -11.59 -11.89 -17.49
C ASP A 305 -11.02 -10.78 -18.40
N PRO A 306 -11.74 -9.65 -18.58
CA PRO A 306 -11.31 -8.58 -19.49
C PRO A 306 -10.03 -7.86 -19.02
N ARG A 307 -9.57 -8.08 -17.78
CA ARG A 307 -8.30 -7.54 -17.28
C ARG A 307 -7.09 -8.35 -17.74
N GLU A 308 -7.27 -9.59 -18.20
CA GLU A 308 -6.18 -10.50 -18.54
C GLU A 308 -5.15 -9.90 -19.51
N PRO A 309 -5.53 -9.31 -20.66
CA PRO A 309 -4.55 -8.71 -21.58
C PRO A 309 -3.93 -7.41 -21.06
N TRP A 310 -4.58 -6.73 -20.11
CA TRP A 310 -4.06 -5.51 -19.49
C TRP A 310 -3.09 -5.80 -18.34
N LEU A 311 -3.30 -6.90 -17.63
CA LEU A 311 -2.42 -7.36 -16.56
C LEU A 311 -1.27 -8.21 -17.08
N PHE A 312 -1.48 -8.99 -18.13
CA PHE A 312 -0.53 -10.00 -18.59
C PHE A 312 -0.33 -9.98 -20.11
N GLU A 313 0.87 -10.41 -20.50
CA GLU A 313 1.22 -10.85 -21.85
C GLU A 313 1.35 -12.38 -21.87
N LYS A 314 0.98 -13.00 -22.99
CA LYS A 314 1.29 -14.42 -23.21
C LYS A 314 2.79 -14.61 -23.27
N GLY A 315 3.27 -15.78 -22.87
CA GLY A 315 4.66 -16.18 -23.13
C GLY A 315 4.94 -16.12 -24.64
N ALA A 316 6.15 -15.69 -25.03
CA ALA A 316 6.49 -15.42 -26.42
C ALA A 316 6.25 -16.63 -27.36
N SER A 317 6.37 -17.86 -26.84
CA SER A 317 6.13 -19.10 -27.59
C SER A 317 4.80 -19.78 -27.22
N ALA A 318 3.90 -19.10 -26.50
CA ALA A 318 2.60 -19.63 -26.08
C ALA A 318 1.45 -19.08 -26.92
N THR A 319 0.43 -19.92 -27.15
CA THR A 319 -0.80 -19.53 -27.86
C THR A 319 -1.91 -19.05 -26.92
N ALA A 320 -1.80 -19.39 -25.63
CA ALA A 320 -2.70 -19.00 -24.55
C ALA A 320 -1.91 -18.42 -23.37
N TYR A 321 -2.61 -17.79 -22.43
CA TYR A 321 -2.02 -17.38 -21.15
C TYR A 321 -1.77 -18.63 -20.30
N VAL A 322 -0.52 -18.80 -19.86
CA VAL A 322 -0.10 -19.92 -19.01
C VAL A 322 0.58 -19.35 -17.78
N GLY A 323 0.01 -19.58 -16.60
CA GLY A 323 0.66 -19.19 -15.34
C GLY A 323 1.63 -20.25 -14.86
N LEU A 324 2.66 -19.86 -14.12
CA LEU A 324 3.62 -20.78 -13.52
C LEU A 324 2.95 -21.56 -12.38
N ASP A 325 3.00 -22.89 -12.46
CA ASP A 325 2.46 -23.79 -11.44
C ASP A 325 3.44 -23.88 -10.24
N PRO A 326 3.04 -23.46 -9.03
CA PRO A 326 3.89 -23.55 -7.85
C PRO A 326 4.00 -24.96 -7.27
N LEU A 327 3.23 -25.93 -7.77
CA LEU A 327 3.28 -27.34 -7.37
C LEU A 327 4.21 -28.18 -8.27
N MET A 328 4.81 -27.57 -9.30
CA MET A 328 5.84 -28.22 -10.12
C MET A 328 7.21 -28.18 -9.42
N ILE A 329 8.02 -29.21 -9.66
CA ILE A 329 9.44 -29.18 -9.26
C ILE A 329 10.18 -28.07 -10.04
N SER A 330 11.21 -27.50 -9.42
CA SER A 330 11.92 -26.32 -9.97
C SER A 330 12.46 -26.53 -11.39
N GLY A 331 13.07 -27.68 -11.68
CA GLY A 331 13.58 -27.95 -13.03
C GLY A 331 12.51 -27.95 -14.12
N ALA A 332 11.28 -28.35 -13.81
CA ALA A 332 10.17 -28.30 -14.76
C ALA A 332 9.60 -26.86 -14.89
N GLN A 333 9.63 -26.08 -13.81
CA GLN A 333 9.32 -24.65 -13.86
C GLN A 333 10.33 -23.90 -14.74
N ASP A 334 11.63 -24.15 -14.52
CA ASP A 334 12.73 -23.55 -15.28
C ASP A 334 12.61 -23.87 -16.77
N GLN A 335 12.26 -25.11 -17.13
CA GLN A 335 12.04 -25.49 -18.53
C GLN A 335 10.92 -24.67 -19.18
N LEU A 336 9.78 -24.50 -18.51
CA LEU A 336 8.66 -23.70 -19.05
C LEU A 336 9.02 -22.22 -19.24
N ILE A 337 9.86 -21.69 -18.35
CA ILE A 337 10.37 -20.32 -18.43
C ILE A 337 11.35 -20.20 -19.60
N ALA A 338 12.32 -21.11 -19.72
CA ALA A 338 13.29 -21.16 -20.80
C ALA A 338 12.63 -21.30 -22.17
N ASP A 339 11.56 -22.09 -22.26
CA ASP A 339 10.74 -22.26 -23.47
C ASP A 339 9.82 -21.06 -23.74
N THR A 340 9.87 -20.01 -22.91
CA THR A 340 9.05 -18.78 -23.01
C THR A 340 7.55 -19.06 -23.07
N LYS A 341 7.08 -20.07 -22.30
CA LYS A 341 5.67 -20.48 -22.27
C LYS A 341 4.86 -19.71 -21.24
N ILE A 342 5.50 -19.29 -20.16
CA ILE A 342 4.84 -18.62 -19.03
C ILE A 342 4.49 -17.19 -19.41
N ALA A 343 3.24 -16.80 -19.13
CA ALA A 343 2.77 -15.43 -19.23
C ALA A 343 3.55 -14.53 -18.26
N ILE A 344 3.68 -13.25 -18.60
CA ILE A 344 4.36 -12.26 -17.76
C ILE A 344 3.44 -11.07 -17.52
N TYR A 345 3.68 -10.30 -16.47
CA TYR A 345 3.02 -9.00 -16.28
C TYR A 345 3.22 -8.11 -17.51
N ASN A 346 2.15 -7.43 -17.93
CA ASN A 346 2.13 -6.61 -19.13
C ASN A 346 3.13 -5.47 -19.00
N ARG A 347 4.11 -5.44 -19.91
CA ARG A 347 5.22 -4.50 -19.84
C ARG A 347 4.80 -3.07 -20.14
N SER A 348 3.86 -2.87 -21.05
CA SER A 348 3.35 -1.54 -21.36
C SER A 348 2.54 -0.95 -20.22
N VAL A 349 1.67 -1.76 -19.59
CA VAL A 349 0.74 -1.28 -18.55
C VAL A 349 1.42 -1.19 -17.19
N ILE A 350 2.33 -2.12 -16.89
CA ILE A 350 2.97 -2.30 -15.58
C ILE A 350 4.47 -1.96 -15.63
N SER A 351 5.34 -2.88 -16.07
CA SER A 351 6.78 -2.77 -15.75
C SER A 351 7.48 -1.57 -16.38
N ARG A 352 7.09 -1.17 -17.60
CA ARG A 352 7.68 -0.06 -18.36
C ARG A 352 6.80 1.19 -18.37
N ASN A 353 5.82 1.26 -17.48
CA ASN A 353 4.98 2.43 -17.31
C ASN A 353 5.59 3.35 -16.25
N LYS A 354 6.19 4.47 -16.68
CA LYS A 354 6.89 5.37 -15.76
C LYS A 354 5.94 6.19 -14.88
N TRP A 355 4.65 6.11 -15.16
CA TRP A 355 3.61 6.95 -14.55
C TRP A 355 2.68 6.16 -13.64
N LEU A 356 3.09 4.95 -13.22
CA LEU A 356 2.32 4.19 -12.25
C LEU A 356 2.12 5.00 -10.96
N PRO A 357 0.89 5.06 -10.44
CA PRO A 357 0.62 5.72 -9.18
C PRO A 357 1.02 4.83 -8.00
N GLY A 358 1.49 5.45 -6.93
CA GLY A 358 1.60 4.79 -5.64
C GLY A 358 0.23 4.71 -4.95
N THR A 359 -0.45 3.57 -5.10
CA THR A 359 -1.86 3.43 -4.69
C THR A 359 -1.98 3.21 -3.19
N LEU A 360 -2.80 4.05 -2.52
CA LEU A 360 -3.06 3.94 -1.07
C LEU A 360 -4.43 3.29 -0.81
N ILE A 361 -5.46 3.80 -1.47
CA ILE A 361 -6.80 3.21 -1.47
C ILE A 361 -7.55 3.61 -2.75
N ASN A 362 -8.35 2.70 -3.29
CA ASN A 362 -9.08 2.93 -4.53
C ASN A 362 -10.54 2.43 -4.45
N ALA A 363 -11.35 2.83 -5.41
CA ALA A 363 -12.79 2.57 -5.44
C ALA A 363 -13.16 1.09 -5.56
N ALA A 364 -12.41 0.32 -6.36
CA ALA A 364 -12.64 -1.12 -6.50
C ALA A 364 -12.36 -1.85 -5.18
N GLU A 365 -11.26 -1.49 -4.48
CA GLU A 365 -10.97 -1.97 -3.13
C GLU A 365 -12.12 -1.65 -2.16
N VAL A 366 -12.58 -0.40 -2.12
CA VAL A 366 -13.66 0.03 -1.23
C VAL A 366 -14.96 -0.71 -1.52
N ASN A 367 -15.36 -0.82 -2.78
CA ASN A 367 -16.57 -1.54 -3.15
C ASN A 367 -16.48 -3.05 -2.89
N LEU A 368 -15.29 -3.67 -2.95
CA LEU A 368 -15.08 -5.05 -2.48
C LEU A 368 -15.20 -5.18 -0.95
N LEU A 369 -14.76 -4.18 -0.18
CA LEU A 369 -14.96 -4.14 1.27
C LEU A 369 -16.45 -3.97 1.63
N LEU A 370 -17.19 -3.14 0.87
CA LEU A 370 -18.64 -3.00 1.01
C LEU A 370 -19.38 -4.29 0.66
N ALA A 371 -19.01 -4.95 -0.45
CA ALA A 371 -19.58 -6.23 -0.83
C ALA A 371 -19.40 -7.29 0.28
N GLU A 372 -18.23 -7.33 0.91
CA GLU A 372 -17.96 -8.23 2.03
C GLU A 372 -18.82 -7.93 3.26
N TYR A 373 -18.96 -6.65 3.60
CA TYR A 373 -19.83 -6.19 4.69
C TYR A 373 -21.31 -6.52 4.44
N TYR A 374 -21.81 -6.28 3.23
CA TYR A 374 -23.20 -6.60 2.89
C TYR A 374 -23.45 -8.11 2.85
N SER A 375 -22.49 -8.89 2.35
CA SER A 375 -22.55 -10.35 2.36
C SER A 375 -22.66 -10.90 3.79
N ARG A 376 -21.79 -10.45 4.70
CA ARG A 376 -21.80 -10.92 6.10
C ARG A 376 -23.02 -10.44 6.90
N SER A 377 -23.61 -9.30 6.54
CA SER A 377 -24.81 -8.75 7.19
C SER A 377 -26.12 -9.30 6.60
N GLY A 378 -26.05 -10.21 5.62
CA GLY A 378 -27.22 -10.84 5.01
C GLY A 378 -27.90 -10.01 3.92
N ASN A 379 -27.35 -8.86 3.54
CA ASN A 379 -27.86 -8.03 2.45
C ASN A 379 -27.25 -8.43 1.10
N SER A 380 -27.67 -9.60 0.58
CA SER A 380 -27.13 -10.16 -0.67
C SER A 380 -27.35 -9.24 -1.89
N GLY A 381 -28.43 -8.45 -1.90
CA GLY A 381 -28.70 -7.49 -2.98
C GLY A 381 -27.65 -6.38 -3.04
N ALA A 382 -27.38 -5.72 -1.92
CA ALA A 382 -26.35 -4.69 -1.84
C ALA A 382 -24.94 -5.27 -2.04
N ALA A 383 -24.70 -6.50 -1.55
CA ALA A 383 -23.43 -7.20 -1.78
C ALA A 383 -23.16 -7.40 -3.28
N LYS A 384 -24.16 -7.86 -4.03
CA LYS A 384 -24.08 -8.01 -5.48
C LYS A 384 -23.79 -6.67 -6.17
N THR A 385 -24.54 -5.62 -5.83
CA THR A 385 -24.35 -4.29 -6.44
C THR A 385 -22.92 -3.78 -6.23
N SER A 386 -22.41 -3.80 -5.00
CA SER A 386 -21.03 -3.37 -4.71
C SER A 386 -19.99 -4.28 -5.39
N PHE A 387 -20.22 -5.59 -5.44
CA PHE A 387 -19.31 -6.53 -6.10
C PHE A 387 -19.19 -6.26 -7.61
N GLU A 388 -20.32 -6.09 -8.29
CA GLU A 388 -20.34 -5.82 -9.74
C GLU A 388 -19.77 -4.44 -10.05
N LYS A 389 -20.07 -3.44 -9.22
CA LYS A 389 -19.45 -2.11 -9.30
C LYS A 389 -17.93 -2.20 -9.17
N ALA A 390 -17.42 -2.94 -8.19
CA ALA A 390 -15.98 -3.11 -8.02
C ALA A 390 -15.30 -3.81 -9.20
N ILE A 391 -15.95 -4.79 -9.83
CA ILE A 391 -15.41 -5.42 -11.05
C ILE A 391 -15.25 -4.37 -12.16
N LYS A 392 -16.30 -3.59 -12.43
CA LYS A 392 -16.27 -2.52 -13.45
C LYS A 392 -15.14 -1.52 -13.16
N GLN A 393 -15.02 -1.11 -11.91
CA GLN A 393 -13.98 -0.18 -11.47
C GLN A 393 -12.57 -0.79 -11.55
N SER A 394 -12.41 -2.07 -11.23
CA SER A 394 -11.12 -2.75 -11.37
C SER A 394 -10.72 -2.90 -12.82
N VAL A 395 -11.65 -3.16 -13.74
CA VAL A 395 -11.36 -3.20 -15.18
C VAL A 395 -10.90 -1.83 -15.64
N GLU A 396 -11.68 -0.80 -15.36
CA GLU A 396 -11.34 0.57 -15.72
C GLU A 396 -9.99 1.00 -15.13
N TYR A 397 -9.72 0.69 -13.86
CA TYR A 397 -8.46 1.05 -13.20
C TYR A 397 -7.23 0.58 -14.00
N TYR A 398 -7.17 -0.70 -14.38
CA TYR A 398 -6.04 -1.24 -15.15
C TYR A 398 -5.98 -0.74 -16.59
N VAL A 399 -7.13 -0.51 -17.22
CA VAL A 399 -7.20 0.13 -18.54
C VAL A 399 -6.57 1.53 -18.48
N ARG A 400 -6.96 2.32 -17.48
CA ARG A 400 -6.49 3.71 -17.30
C ARG A 400 -5.02 3.79 -16.89
N LEU A 401 -4.46 2.78 -16.21
CA LEU A 401 -3.00 2.69 -16.01
C LEU A 401 -2.27 2.66 -17.36
N GLY A 402 -2.79 1.90 -18.32
CA GLY A 402 -2.23 1.80 -19.67
C GLY A 402 -2.37 3.08 -20.51
N ASP A 403 -3.20 4.05 -20.12
CA ASP A 403 -3.31 5.35 -20.81
C ASP A 403 -2.11 6.25 -20.58
N LYS A 404 -1.33 5.99 -19.52
CA LYS A 404 -0.08 6.68 -19.25
C LYS A 404 1.14 5.92 -19.73
N ALA A 405 0.99 4.74 -20.32
CA ALA A 405 2.12 3.94 -20.79
C ALA A 405 3.01 4.70 -21.79
N ASP A 406 4.30 4.82 -21.48
CA ASP A 406 5.29 5.40 -22.39
C ASP A 406 5.63 4.46 -23.54
N VAL A 407 5.65 3.16 -23.24
CA VAL A 407 5.96 2.10 -24.19
C VAL A 407 4.67 1.41 -24.58
N LEU A 408 4.23 1.53 -25.83
CA LEU A 408 2.92 1.04 -26.29
C LEU A 408 2.97 -0.35 -26.95
N THR A 409 4.15 -0.92 -27.14
CA THR A 409 4.36 -2.17 -27.89
C THR A 409 3.48 -3.34 -27.44
N TRP A 410 3.16 -3.43 -26.15
CA TRP A 410 2.38 -4.50 -25.54
C TRP A 410 1.06 -4.02 -24.93
N LYS A 411 0.69 -2.76 -25.13
CA LYS A 411 -0.60 -2.23 -24.68
C LYS A 411 -1.69 -2.89 -25.53
N PRO A 412 -2.77 -3.43 -24.92
CA PRO A 412 -3.92 -3.90 -25.68
C PRO A 412 -4.48 -2.79 -26.57
N ALA A 413 -4.76 -3.11 -27.83
CA ALA A 413 -5.22 -2.12 -28.82
C ALA A 413 -6.69 -1.71 -28.65
N THR A 414 -7.47 -2.49 -27.88
CA THR A 414 -8.90 -2.28 -27.72
C THR A 414 -9.26 -2.38 -26.24
N GLU A 415 -9.98 -1.37 -25.76
CA GLU A 415 -10.55 -1.40 -24.40
C GLU A 415 -11.69 -2.42 -24.33
N PRO A 416 -11.86 -3.12 -23.19
CA PRO A 416 -13.00 -4.00 -22.98
C PRO A 416 -14.32 -3.22 -23.10
N THR A 417 -15.24 -3.74 -23.90
CA THR A 417 -16.57 -3.18 -24.07
C THR A 417 -17.44 -3.46 -22.85
N THR A 418 -18.50 -2.66 -22.67
CA THR A 418 -19.51 -2.92 -21.62
C THR A 418 -20.09 -4.34 -21.73
N ALA A 419 -20.29 -4.84 -22.96
CA ALA A 419 -20.81 -6.19 -23.18
C ALA A 419 -19.84 -7.28 -22.71
N GLU A 420 -18.53 -7.12 -22.94
CA GLU A 420 -17.51 -8.06 -22.45
C GLU A 420 -17.41 -8.04 -20.92
N ILE A 421 -17.47 -6.86 -20.32
CA ILE A 421 -17.46 -6.72 -18.86
C ILE A 421 -18.72 -7.33 -18.23
N ASP A 422 -19.90 -7.06 -18.80
CA ASP A 422 -21.15 -7.64 -18.31
C ASP A 422 -21.20 -9.16 -18.52
N ALA A 423 -20.62 -9.68 -19.61
CA ALA A 423 -20.48 -11.13 -19.84
C ALA A 423 -19.56 -11.78 -18.80
N TYR A 424 -18.44 -11.13 -18.45
CA TYR A 424 -17.56 -11.58 -17.37
C TYR A 424 -18.28 -11.60 -16.01
N ILE A 425 -19.01 -10.53 -15.67
CA ILE A 425 -19.81 -10.46 -14.44
C ILE A 425 -20.84 -11.59 -14.39
N ALA A 426 -21.56 -11.82 -15.49
CA ALA A 426 -22.53 -12.90 -15.59
C ALA A 426 -21.90 -14.28 -15.41
N LYS A 427 -20.68 -14.49 -15.92
CA LYS A 427 -19.94 -15.75 -15.82
C LYS A 427 -19.43 -16.04 -14.40
N ILE A 428 -18.97 -15.02 -13.69
CA ILE A 428 -18.64 -15.12 -12.26
C ILE A 428 -19.88 -15.47 -11.41
N ASN A 429 -21.07 -15.02 -11.86
CA ASN A 429 -22.37 -15.39 -11.31
C ASN A 429 -22.48 -15.21 -9.79
N PHE A 430 -22.28 -13.99 -9.30
CA PHE A 430 -22.37 -13.69 -7.86
C PHE A 430 -23.74 -14.07 -7.26
N ALA A 431 -24.82 -13.92 -8.02
CA ALA A 431 -26.16 -14.30 -7.58
C ALA A 431 -26.32 -15.80 -7.34
N GLY A 432 -25.52 -16.64 -8.01
CA GLY A 432 -25.48 -18.08 -7.78
C GLY A 432 -24.84 -18.48 -6.44
N ALA A 433 -24.07 -17.59 -5.81
CA ALA A 433 -23.52 -17.79 -4.48
C ALA A 433 -24.57 -17.45 -3.40
N THR A 434 -25.33 -18.45 -2.97
CA THR A 434 -26.48 -18.29 -2.06
C THR A 434 -26.13 -18.20 -0.57
N THR A 435 -24.86 -18.39 -0.21
CA THR A 435 -24.38 -18.28 1.18
C THR A 435 -23.33 -17.18 1.29
N ALA A 436 -23.23 -16.53 2.45
CA ALA A 436 -22.19 -15.54 2.71
C ALA A 436 -20.76 -16.12 2.52
N ALA A 437 -20.55 -17.40 2.85
CA ALA A 437 -19.28 -18.08 2.63
C ALA A 437 -18.94 -18.24 1.14
N ALA A 438 -19.91 -18.63 0.30
CA ALA A 438 -19.72 -18.73 -1.15
C ALA A 438 -19.50 -17.35 -1.79
N GLN A 439 -20.26 -16.33 -1.36
CA GLN A 439 -20.09 -14.95 -1.83
C GLN A 439 -18.69 -14.42 -1.46
N LEU A 440 -18.22 -14.71 -0.25
CA LEU A 440 -16.90 -14.33 0.22
C LEU A 440 -15.78 -14.96 -0.62
N GLN A 441 -15.95 -16.18 -1.13
CA GLN A 441 -14.97 -16.79 -2.05
C GLN A 441 -14.84 -15.98 -3.35
N LEU A 442 -15.96 -15.54 -3.92
CA LEU A 442 -15.96 -14.70 -5.12
C LEU A 442 -15.34 -13.33 -4.84
N ILE A 443 -15.71 -12.68 -3.74
CA ILE A 443 -15.14 -11.39 -3.30
C ILE A 443 -13.64 -11.50 -3.09
N ALA A 444 -13.18 -12.54 -2.37
CA ALA A 444 -11.76 -12.75 -2.10
C ALA A 444 -10.95 -12.97 -3.39
N PHE A 445 -11.52 -13.68 -4.38
CA PHE A 445 -10.83 -13.85 -5.66
C PHE A 445 -10.73 -12.55 -6.45
N GLN A 446 -11.79 -11.72 -6.44
CA GLN A 446 -11.73 -10.40 -7.09
C GLN A 446 -10.76 -9.44 -6.38
N LYS A 447 -10.69 -9.50 -5.05
CA LYS A 447 -9.65 -8.82 -4.26
C LYS A 447 -8.25 -9.27 -4.69
N TYR A 448 -8.04 -10.58 -4.80
CA TYR A 448 -6.75 -11.15 -5.21
C TYR A 448 -6.31 -10.68 -6.61
N ILE A 449 -7.22 -10.66 -7.60
CA ILE A 449 -6.91 -10.15 -8.95
C ILE A 449 -6.65 -8.64 -8.92
N HIS A 450 -7.46 -7.88 -8.18
CA HIS A 450 -7.38 -6.42 -8.14
C HIS A 450 -6.18 -5.89 -7.34
N TYR A 451 -5.76 -6.57 -6.27
CA TYR A 451 -4.62 -6.11 -5.49
C TYR A 451 -3.30 -6.51 -6.17
N ASN A 452 -3.17 -7.78 -6.55
CA ASN A 452 -1.99 -8.39 -7.19
C ASN A 452 -0.65 -7.78 -6.71
N ILE A 453 0.25 -7.46 -7.65
CA ILE A 453 1.53 -6.79 -7.40
C ILE A 453 1.37 -5.32 -6.99
N MET A 454 0.26 -4.68 -7.36
CA MET A 454 0.05 -3.25 -7.13
C MET A 454 -0.27 -2.92 -5.67
N GLN A 455 -0.80 -3.87 -4.90
CA GLN A 455 -1.16 -3.74 -3.48
C GLN A 455 -0.78 -5.01 -2.71
N ALA A 456 0.44 -5.51 -2.92
CA ALA A 456 0.95 -6.79 -2.40
C ALA A 456 0.73 -7.01 -0.89
N ASP A 457 0.96 -5.97 -0.08
CA ASP A 457 0.80 -6.03 1.38
C ASP A 457 -0.66 -6.29 1.77
N GLU A 458 -1.61 -5.66 1.07
CA GLU A 458 -3.05 -5.91 1.27
C GLU A 458 -3.45 -7.30 0.82
N THR A 459 -2.91 -7.78 -0.31
CA THR A 459 -3.14 -9.16 -0.79
C THR A 459 -2.76 -10.17 0.29
N TRP A 460 -1.59 -10.03 0.93
CA TRP A 460 -1.13 -10.98 1.93
C TRP A 460 -1.89 -10.88 3.25
N ALA A 461 -2.23 -9.68 3.69
CA ALA A 461 -3.05 -9.51 4.87
C ALA A 461 -4.48 -10.07 4.66
N GLU A 462 -5.10 -9.84 3.49
CA GLU A 462 -6.43 -10.36 3.17
C GLU A 462 -6.43 -11.88 2.98
N GLN A 463 -5.42 -12.44 2.31
CA GLN A 463 -5.28 -13.88 2.16
C GLN A 463 -5.15 -14.58 3.52
N ARG A 464 -4.35 -14.04 4.45
CA ARG A 464 -4.26 -14.56 5.82
C ARG A 464 -5.58 -14.43 6.57
N ARG A 465 -6.25 -13.28 6.49
CA ARG A 465 -7.50 -13.04 7.22
C ARG A 465 -8.63 -13.94 6.75
N LEU A 466 -8.71 -14.14 5.44
CA LEU A 466 -9.82 -14.84 4.80
C LEU A 466 -9.54 -16.33 4.61
N LYS A 467 -8.26 -16.73 4.53
CA LYS A 467 -7.79 -18.01 3.98
C LYS A 467 -8.27 -18.23 2.54
N LEU A 468 -8.51 -17.13 1.82
CA LEU A 468 -9.08 -17.10 0.47
C LEU A 468 -8.31 -16.12 -0.44
N PRO A 469 -8.16 -16.41 -1.75
CA PRO A 469 -8.48 -17.71 -2.36
C PRO A 469 -7.69 -18.85 -1.70
N ALA A 470 -8.24 -20.06 -1.75
CA ALA A 470 -7.57 -21.22 -1.19
C ALA A 470 -6.37 -21.56 -2.09
N LEU A 471 -5.18 -21.25 -1.61
CA LEU A 471 -3.93 -21.41 -2.36
C LEU A 471 -3.18 -22.65 -1.87
N SER A 472 -2.67 -23.44 -2.81
CA SER A 472 -1.86 -24.62 -2.54
C SER A 472 -0.40 -24.32 -2.81
N PHE A 473 0.48 -24.70 -1.90
CA PHE A 473 1.92 -24.46 -2.00
C PHE A 473 2.67 -25.78 -1.96
N MET A 474 3.71 -25.93 -2.78
CA MET A 474 4.72 -26.95 -2.54
C MET A 474 5.40 -26.62 -1.21
N GLU A 475 5.63 -27.62 -0.35
CA GLU A 475 6.42 -27.40 0.86
C GLU A 475 7.89 -27.18 0.51
N ASP A 476 8.55 -26.29 1.26
CA ASP A 476 10.00 -26.12 1.18
C ASP A 476 10.69 -27.10 2.11
N GLU A 477 10.83 -28.34 1.67
CA GLU A 477 11.44 -29.43 2.46
C GLU A 477 12.90 -29.15 2.85
N THR A 478 13.56 -28.22 2.15
CA THR A 478 14.95 -27.85 2.43
C THR A 478 15.09 -26.81 3.54
N SER A 479 13.99 -26.13 3.90
CA SER A 479 13.98 -25.09 4.93
C SER A 479 13.73 -25.70 6.31
N THR A 480 14.66 -25.47 7.24
CA THR A 480 14.52 -25.86 8.65
C THR A 480 13.75 -24.81 9.47
N ILE A 481 13.54 -23.61 8.93
CA ILE A 481 12.89 -22.49 9.63
C ILE A 481 11.40 -22.46 9.32
N ARG A 482 11.03 -22.57 8.04
CA ARG A 482 9.64 -22.45 7.58
C ARG A 482 9.43 -23.14 6.23
N LYS A 483 8.50 -24.09 6.18
CA LYS A 483 8.17 -24.90 4.98
C LYS A 483 6.99 -24.38 4.15
N THR A 484 6.14 -23.54 4.71
CA THR A 484 4.92 -22.99 4.07
C THR A 484 4.84 -21.48 4.29
N PRO A 485 4.00 -20.70 3.57
CA PRO A 485 3.90 -19.26 3.78
C PRO A 485 3.74 -18.88 5.27
N PRO A 486 4.48 -17.88 5.78
CA PRO A 486 4.42 -17.52 7.19
C PRO A 486 3.15 -16.74 7.55
N THR A 487 2.84 -16.63 8.84
CA THR A 487 1.70 -15.85 9.34
C THR A 487 2.08 -14.44 9.77
N ARG A 488 3.38 -14.16 9.90
CA ARG A 488 3.99 -12.87 10.23
C ARG A 488 5.47 -12.88 9.83
N TRP A 489 6.14 -11.74 9.91
CA TRP A 489 7.60 -11.64 9.87
C TRP A 489 8.18 -11.59 11.28
N THR A 490 9.44 -12.00 11.41
CA THR A 490 10.23 -11.82 12.64
C THR A 490 10.75 -10.39 12.76
N TYR A 491 11.07 -9.94 13.96
CA TYR A 491 11.76 -8.66 14.17
C TYR A 491 13.21 -8.72 13.65
N PRO A 492 13.79 -7.60 13.18
CA PRO A 492 15.17 -7.58 12.73
C PRO A 492 16.14 -7.83 13.90
N ASN A 493 17.33 -8.32 13.56
CA ASN A 493 18.38 -8.57 14.56
C ASN A 493 18.79 -7.30 15.33
N SER A 494 18.62 -6.11 14.74
CA SER A 494 18.88 -4.83 15.40
C SER A 494 18.10 -4.67 16.71
N GLU A 495 16.86 -5.14 16.81
CA GLU A 495 16.06 -5.04 18.04
C GLU A 495 16.63 -5.90 19.17
N ARG A 496 17.21 -7.06 18.83
CA ARG A 496 17.85 -7.98 19.78
C ARG A 496 19.15 -7.42 20.34
N VAL A 497 19.77 -6.46 19.65
CA VAL A 497 21.07 -5.88 20.00
C VAL A 497 20.89 -4.52 20.65
N TYR A 498 20.13 -3.62 20.02
CA TYR A 498 20.02 -2.21 20.38
C TYR A 498 18.76 -1.88 21.20
N ASN A 499 17.77 -2.78 21.25
CA ASN A 499 16.53 -2.59 22.01
C ASN A 499 16.23 -3.79 22.93
N THR A 500 17.28 -4.44 23.43
CA THR A 500 17.23 -5.75 24.10
C THR A 500 16.18 -5.85 25.20
N THR A 501 16.10 -4.86 26.10
CA THR A 501 15.14 -4.86 27.22
C THR A 501 13.70 -4.90 26.72
N ASN A 502 13.35 -4.08 25.74
CA ASN A 502 12.01 -4.03 25.19
C ASN A 502 11.71 -5.24 24.30
N TYR A 503 12.68 -5.66 23.46
CA TYR A 503 12.57 -6.88 22.65
C TYR A 503 12.27 -8.12 23.50
N ASN A 504 12.90 -8.25 24.67
CA ASN A 504 12.70 -9.38 25.57
C ASN A 504 11.24 -9.54 26.05
N THR A 505 10.42 -8.48 25.99
CA THR A 505 8.99 -8.54 26.34
C THR A 505 8.12 -9.21 25.26
N VAL A 506 8.61 -9.27 24.01
CA VAL A 506 7.88 -9.83 22.85
C VAL A 506 8.58 -11.03 22.22
N LYS A 507 9.79 -11.38 22.66
CA LYS A 507 10.63 -12.45 22.06
C LYS A 507 9.92 -13.80 21.90
N ASP A 508 9.03 -14.15 22.83
CA ASP A 508 8.31 -15.43 22.81
C ASP A 508 7.32 -15.51 21.63
N LYS A 509 6.88 -14.35 21.12
CA LYS A 509 6.01 -14.23 19.94
C LYS A 509 6.80 -14.14 18.63
N ASP A 510 8.11 -13.89 18.68
CA ASP A 510 8.98 -13.58 17.53
C ASP A 510 9.37 -14.83 16.73
N ASN A 511 8.39 -15.39 16.03
CA ASN A 511 8.57 -16.50 15.10
C ASN A 511 7.57 -16.40 13.93
N LEU A 512 7.85 -17.10 12.83
CA LEU A 512 7.06 -17.02 11.58
C LEU A 512 5.68 -17.70 11.64
N SER A 513 5.32 -18.33 12.76
CA SER A 513 4.06 -19.09 12.94
C SER A 513 3.10 -18.43 13.93
N THR A 514 3.54 -17.45 14.72
CA THR A 514 2.65 -16.67 15.58
C THR A 514 1.67 -15.90 14.71
N LYS A 515 0.37 -16.04 14.98
CA LYS A 515 -0.67 -15.29 14.26
C LYS A 515 -0.74 -13.84 14.73
N ILE A 516 -1.03 -12.93 13.81
CA ILE A 516 -1.43 -11.56 14.13
C ILE A 516 -2.81 -11.60 14.80
N PHE A 517 -3.12 -10.66 15.69
CA PHE A 517 -4.34 -10.71 16.52
C PHE A 517 -5.65 -10.84 15.72
N TRP A 518 -5.67 -10.32 14.49
CA TRP A 518 -6.84 -10.40 13.60
C TRP A 518 -6.91 -11.68 12.77
N ASP A 519 -5.85 -12.48 12.72
CA ASP A 519 -5.81 -13.76 12.00
C ASP A 519 -6.44 -14.88 12.87
N VAL A 520 -7.77 -14.88 12.94
CA VAL A 520 -8.56 -15.77 13.81
C VAL A 520 -9.11 -17.01 13.12
N LYS A 521 -8.88 -17.16 11.81
CA LYS A 521 -9.39 -18.29 11.02
C LYS A 521 -8.42 -19.47 10.95
#